data_AF-A0A2D5EUY7-F1
#
_entry.id   AF-A0A2D5EUY7-F1
#
_cell.length_a   1.000
_cell.length_b   1.000
_cell.length_c   1.000
_cell.angle_alpha   90.00
_cell.angle_beta   90.00
_cell.angle_gamma   90.00
#
_symmetry.space_group_name_H-M   'P 1'
#
loop_
_entity.id
_entity.type
_entity.pdbx_description
1 polymer ?
#
loop_
_entity_poly.entity_id
_entity_poly.type
_entity_poly.pdbx_seq_one_letter_code
_entity_poly.pdbx_strand_id
1 'polypeptide(L)'
;MSENKLWNDILRARDELKLKLHLAGMDARDAFEKLDTRIEKLSQEAETKAGKLGDQITDEVRTTLGELEVELKRIREKIDAKQKS
;
A
#
# COMPACT_ATOMS: atom_id res chain seq x y z
N MET A 1 -8.75 -15.19 13.34
CA MET A 1 -8.99 -14.30 12.19
C MET A 1 -8.35 -12.97 12.55
N SER A 2 -7.22 -12.54 11.98
CA SER A 2 -7.23 -11.77 10.72
C SER A 2 -5.81 -11.25 10.35
N GLU A 3 -4.74 -12.05 10.42
CA GLU A 3 -3.40 -11.58 9.99
C GLU A 3 -3.35 -11.21 8.50
N ASN A 4 -4.21 -11.80 7.68
CA ASN A 4 -4.33 -11.47 6.26
C ASN A 4 -5.22 -10.23 6.00
N LYS A 5 -5.91 -9.67 7.00
CA LYS A 5 -6.84 -8.56 6.77
C LYS A 5 -6.13 -7.25 6.46
N LEU A 6 -5.09 -6.91 7.24
CA LEU A 6 -4.33 -5.67 7.04
C LEU A 6 -3.67 -5.63 5.66
N TRP A 7 -3.07 -6.75 5.24
CA TRP A 7 -2.47 -6.86 3.91
C TRP A 7 -3.52 -6.72 2.80
N ASN A 8 -4.65 -7.41 2.90
CA ASN A 8 -5.74 -7.27 1.94
C ASN A 8 -6.30 -5.83 1.90
N ASP A 9 -6.39 -5.15 3.03
CA ASP A 9 -6.83 -3.75 3.11
C ASP A 9 -5.84 -2.82 2.38
N ILE A 10 -4.52 -3.05 2.53
CA ILE A 10 -3.47 -2.33 1.81
C ILE A 10 -3.57 -2.57 0.30
N LEU A 11 -3.70 -3.82 -0.13
CA LEU A 11 -3.84 -4.17 -1.56
C LEU A 11 -5.07 -3.52 -2.17
N ARG A 12 -6.20 -3.57 -1.45
CA ARG A 12 -7.45 -2.93 -1.89
C ARG A 12 -7.29 -1.41 -2.01
N ALA A 13 -6.70 -0.77 -1.01
CA ALA A 13 -6.48 0.68 -1.03
C ALA A 13 -5.52 1.09 -2.16
N ARG A 14 -4.46 0.32 -2.41
CA ARG A 14 -3.58 0.49 -3.58
C ARG A 14 -4.37 0.41 -4.89
N ASP A 15 -5.18 -0.62 -5.07
CA ASP A 15 -5.95 -0.81 -6.32
C ASP A 15 -6.95 0.31 -6.55
N GLU A 16 -7.64 0.76 -5.50
CA GLU A 16 -8.54 1.93 -5.55
C GLU A 16 -7.79 3.21 -5.94
N LEU A 17 -6.58 3.44 -5.41
CA LEU A 17 -5.77 4.60 -5.75
C LEU A 17 -5.21 4.53 -7.17
N LYS A 18 -4.80 3.34 -7.63
CA LYS A 18 -4.34 3.09 -8.99
C LYS A 18 -5.41 3.48 -10.01
N LEU A 19 -6.67 3.13 -9.73
CA LEU A 19 -7.81 3.53 -10.57
C LEU A 19 -8.01 5.04 -10.58
N LYS A 20 -7.76 5.73 -9.47
CA LYS A 20 -7.92 7.19 -9.35
C LYS A 20 -6.69 8.01 -9.74
N LEU A 21 -5.57 7.35 -10.05
CA LEU A 21 -4.29 7.99 -10.32
C LEU A 21 -4.32 8.95 -11.52
N HIS A 22 -5.20 8.68 -12.49
CA HIS A 22 -5.44 9.57 -13.63
C HIS A 22 -5.97 10.95 -13.20
N LEU A 23 -6.67 11.04 -12.07
CA LEU A 23 -7.17 12.29 -11.48
C LEU A 23 -6.13 12.98 -10.58
N ALA A 24 -5.01 12.30 -10.31
CA ALA A 24 -3.95 12.79 -9.45
C ALA A 24 -3.02 13.75 -10.21
N GLY A 25 -2.54 14.79 -9.50
CA GLY A 25 -1.42 15.62 -9.97
C GLY A 25 -0.09 14.86 -9.91
N MET A 26 0.95 15.40 -10.58
CA MET A 26 2.27 14.77 -10.72
C MET A 26 2.85 14.31 -9.37
N ASP A 27 2.82 15.16 -8.34
CA ASP A 27 3.31 14.81 -6.99
C ASP A 27 2.63 13.58 -6.37
N ALA A 28 1.33 13.41 -6.60
CA ALA A 28 0.57 12.28 -6.08
C ALA A 28 0.82 11.02 -6.90
N ARG A 29 1.10 11.15 -8.21
CA ARG A 29 1.54 10.05 -9.06
C ARG A 29 2.92 9.54 -8.65
N ASP A 30 3.89 10.44 -8.51
CA ASP A 30 5.25 10.09 -8.10
C ASP A 30 5.28 9.44 -6.71
N ALA A 31 4.46 9.93 -5.78
CA ALA A 31 4.32 9.32 -4.46
C ALA A 31 3.71 7.93 -4.52
N PHE A 32 2.69 7.73 -5.37
CA PHE A 32 2.06 6.44 -5.57
C PHE A 32 3.01 5.43 -6.22
N GLU A 33 3.77 5.81 -7.25
CA GLU A 33 4.70 4.89 -7.93
C GLU A 33 5.80 4.36 -6.99
N LYS A 34 6.35 5.23 -6.14
CA LYS A 34 7.32 4.83 -5.10
C LYS A 34 6.70 3.84 -4.11
N LEU A 35 5.45 4.07 -3.74
CA LEU A 35 4.71 3.23 -2.81
C LEU A 35 4.34 1.87 -3.44
N ASP A 36 3.90 1.87 -4.69
CA ASP A 36 3.55 0.66 -5.44
C ASP A 36 4.77 -0.27 -5.54
N THR A 37 5.94 0.30 -5.84
CA THR A 37 7.21 -0.46 -5.87
C THR A 37 7.55 -1.08 -4.51
N ARG A 38 7.30 -0.37 -3.40
CA ARG A 38 7.52 -0.92 -2.04
C ARG A 38 6.57 -2.07 -1.74
N ILE A 39 5.29 -1.93 -2.11
CA ILE A 39 4.26 -2.96 -1.93
C ILE A 39 4.61 -4.20 -2.76
N GLU A 40 5.02 -4.04 -4.01
CA GLU A 40 5.45 -5.15 -4.87
C GLU A 40 6.65 -5.87 -4.30
N LYS A 41 7.67 -5.15 -3.84
CA LYS A 41 8.84 -5.75 -3.20
C LYS A 41 8.46 -6.55 -1.95
N LEU A 42 7.58 -6.02 -1.12
CA LEU A 42 7.07 -6.75 0.06
C LEU A 42 6.27 -7.98 -0.32
N SER A 43 5.49 -7.91 -1.40
CA SER A 43 4.73 -9.04 -1.94
C SER A 43 5.66 -10.14 -2.42
N GLN A 44 6.71 -9.78 -3.19
CA GLN A 44 7.71 -10.72 -3.69
C GLN A 44 8.55 -11.33 -2.56
N GLU A 45 8.96 -10.50 -1.60
CA GLU A 45 9.65 -11.00 -0.41
C GLU A 45 8.74 -11.93 0.39
N ALA A 46 7.45 -11.60 0.50
CA ALA A 46 6.48 -12.43 1.18
C ALA A 46 6.27 -13.76 0.45
N GLU A 47 6.15 -13.78 -0.87
CA GLU A 47 6.04 -15.00 -1.69
C GLU A 47 7.31 -15.85 -1.65
N THR A 48 8.49 -15.22 -1.75
CA THR A 48 9.78 -15.91 -1.65
C THR A 48 9.99 -16.49 -0.26
N LYS A 49 9.54 -15.77 0.77
CA LYS A 49 9.52 -16.22 2.17
C LYS A 49 8.25 -17.00 2.52
N ALA A 50 7.29 -17.23 1.61
CA ALA A 50 6.02 -17.92 1.88
C ALA A 50 6.17 -19.42 2.08
N GLY A 51 7.34 -19.99 1.79
CA GLY A 51 7.75 -21.26 2.42
C GLY A 51 7.87 -21.17 3.96
N LYS A 52 7.82 -19.96 4.55
CA LYS A 52 7.99 -19.65 5.98
C LYS A 52 6.98 -18.65 6.56
N LEU A 53 6.23 -17.90 5.74
CA LEU A 53 5.19 -16.94 6.17
C LEU A 53 3.82 -17.60 6.42
N GLY A 54 3.82 -18.84 6.90
CA GLY A 54 2.60 -19.48 7.40
C GLY A 54 2.15 -18.89 8.74
N ASP A 55 3.09 -18.52 9.62
CA ASP A 55 2.75 -18.35 11.04
C ASP A 55 3.36 -17.14 11.79
N GLN A 56 4.20 -16.29 11.16
CA GLN A 56 4.73 -15.11 11.87
C GLN A 56 4.85 -13.87 10.97
N ILE A 57 3.90 -12.94 11.11
CA ILE A 57 4.15 -11.53 10.80
C ILE A 57 5.11 -11.01 11.88
N THR A 58 6.35 -10.69 11.50
CA THR A 58 7.30 -10.04 12.42
C THR A 58 6.86 -8.60 12.71
N ASP A 59 7.28 -8.04 13.85
CA ASP A 59 6.98 -6.64 14.18
C ASP A 59 7.53 -5.65 13.14
N GLU A 60 8.62 -6.01 12.45
CA GLU A 60 9.17 -5.26 11.33
C GLU A 60 8.21 -5.22 10.13
N VAL A 61 7.61 -6.37 9.77
CA VAL A 61 6.59 -6.44 8.72
C VAL A 61 5.35 -5.66 9.16
N ARG A 62 4.88 -5.83 10.40
CA ARG A 62 3.73 -5.07 10.92
C ARG A 62 3.96 -3.55 10.87
N THR A 63 5.15 -3.10 11.25
CA THR A 63 5.53 -1.67 11.19
C THR A 63 5.50 -1.18 9.75
N THR A 64 6.08 -1.94 8.84
CA THR A 64 6.09 -1.61 7.41
C THR A 64 4.67 -1.51 6.85
N LEU A 65 3.79 -2.46 7.19
CA LEU A 65 2.39 -2.43 6.77
C LEU A 65 1.66 -1.18 7.29
N GLY A 66 1.90 -0.78 8.55
CA GLY A 66 1.34 0.45 9.11
C GLY A 66 1.83 1.72 8.41
N GLU A 67 3.10 1.77 8.03
CA GLU A 67 3.63 2.89 7.23
C GLU A 67 2.97 2.98 5.86
N LEU A 68 2.81 1.84 5.17
CA LEU A 68 2.13 1.78 3.87
C LEU A 68 0.69 2.28 3.97
N GLU A 69 -0.05 1.88 5.01
CA GLU A 69 -1.42 2.33 5.22
C GLU A 69 -1.51 3.87 5.36
N VAL A 70 -0.61 4.46 6.15
CA VAL A 70 -0.54 5.92 6.33
C VAL A 70 -0.19 6.63 5.02
N GLU A 71 0.76 6.08 4.25
CA GLU A 71 1.16 6.66 2.96
C GLU A 71 0.03 6.58 1.92
N LEU A 72 -0.68 5.44 1.82
CA LEU A 72 -1.85 5.28 0.96
C LEU A 72 -2.94 6.31 1.32
N LYS A 73 -3.21 6.49 2.62
CA LYS A 73 -4.20 7.48 3.08
C LYS A 73 -3.83 8.91 2.67
N ARG A 74 -2.56 9.30 2.82
CA ARG A 74 -2.07 10.62 2.39
C ARG A 74 -2.22 10.84 0.89
N ILE A 75 -1.93 9.84 0.07
CA ILE A 75 -2.12 9.93 -1.38
C ILE A 75 -3.61 10.12 -1.70
N ARG A 76 -4.49 9.37 -1.03
CA ARG A 76 -5.95 9.52 -1.17
C ARG A 76 -6.39 10.95 -0.90
N GLU A 77 -5.96 11.51 0.22
CA GLU A 77 -6.29 12.90 0.61
C GLU A 77 -5.82 13.92 -0.42
N LYS A 78 -4.61 13.73 -1.00
CA LYS A 78 -4.10 14.60 -2.08
C LYS A 78 -4.93 14.50 -3.35
N ILE A 79 -5.36 13.31 -3.74
CA ILE A 79 -6.22 13.10 -4.91
C ILE A 79 -7.59 13.77 -4.67
N ASP A 80 -8.19 13.53 -3.52
CA ASP A 80 -9.51 14.08 -3.19
C ASP A 80 -9.48 15.62 -3.07
N ALA A 81 -8.40 16.19 -2.55
CA ALA A 81 -8.19 17.64 -2.50
C ALA A 81 -8.10 18.25 -3.91
N LYS A 82 -7.45 17.56 -4.85
CA LYS A 82 -7.37 17.99 -6.27
C LYS A 82 -8.71 17.90 -7.00
N GLN A 83 -9.58 16.95 -6.66
CA GLN A 83 -10.91 16.82 -7.25
C GLN A 83 -11.90 17.93 -6.84
N LYS A 84 -11.65 18.57 -5.68
CA LYS A 84 -12.50 19.64 -5.13
C LYS A 84 -12.03 21.04 -5.51
N SER A 85 -10.86 21.16 -6.12
CA SER A 85 -10.27 22.42 -6.57
C SER A 85 -10.56 22.70 -8.04
#